data_AF-A0A1F5PH67-F1
#
_entry.id   AF-A0A1F5PH67-F1
#
_cell.length_a   1.000
_cell.length_b   1.000
_cell.length_c   1.000
_cell.angle_alpha   90.00
_cell.angle_beta   90.00
_cell.angle_gamma   90.00
#
_symmetry.space_group_name_H-M   'P 1'
#
loop_
_entity.id
_entity.type
_entity.pdbx_description
1 polymer ?
#
loop_
_entity_poly.entity_id
_entity_poly.type
_entity_poly.pdbx_seq_one_letter_code
_entity_poly.pdbx_strand_id
1 'polypeptide(L)'
;MGLFQKYKGLIYQFARFGGIGFLNTAVDFVILNLLMAQTNITAGGRLAALNTASFSIALLHSYAWNKYWAFGEKNEKFGAFFVKLVAAGFLGVLALGAAVWGARQHSSVLYFIVVLVALAIGELVLWKSFKLKLQATSGVAGQFVSFAAVSIIGLLINDAIVYSATHFISPQFGFSEQLWANVAKAGATAVALIWNFVGYKLFVFKK
;
A
#
# COMPACT_ATOMS: atom_id res chain seq x y z
N MET A 1 10.49 -33.12 -1.46
CA MET A 1 9.63 -31.95 -1.75
C MET A 1 10.50 -30.70 -1.67
N GLY A 2 10.66 -29.94 -2.76
CA GLY A 2 11.58 -28.79 -2.80
C GLY A 2 11.17 -27.63 -1.88
N LEU A 3 12.13 -26.80 -1.46
CA LEU A 3 11.94 -25.61 -0.60
C LEU A 3 10.78 -24.72 -1.07
N PHE A 4 10.67 -24.47 -2.38
CA PHE A 4 9.56 -23.70 -2.95
C PHE A 4 8.19 -24.31 -2.65
N GLN A 5 8.03 -25.63 -2.79
CA GLN A 5 6.74 -26.28 -2.54
C GLN A 5 6.36 -26.23 -1.05
N LYS A 6 7.35 -26.28 -0.15
CA LYS A 6 7.15 -26.13 1.30
C LYS A 6 6.63 -24.73 1.66
N TYR A 7 7.16 -23.68 1.03
CA TYR A 7 6.85 -22.27 1.37
C TYR A 7 5.96 -21.54 0.36
N LYS A 8 5.43 -22.24 -0.65
CA LYS A 8 4.63 -21.66 -1.75
C LYS A 8 3.52 -20.73 -1.25
N GLY A 9 2.76 -21.16 -0.25
CA GLY A 9 1.67 -20.36 0.32
C GLY A 9 2.15 -19.04 0.92
N LEU A 10 3.28 -19.07 1.65
CA LEU A 10 3.90 -17.88 2.24
C LEU A 10 4.36 -16.90 1.17
N ILE A 11 5.05 -17.42 0.13
CA ILE A 11 5.55 -16.62 -0.99
C ILE A 11 4.39 -15.91 -1.69
N TYR A 12 3.30 -16.62 -1.97
CA TYR A 12 2.14 -16.03 -2.65
C TYR A 12 1.43 -15.00 -1.78
N GLN A 13 1.34 -15.21 -0.47
CA GLN A 13 0.78 -14.22 0.46
C GLN A 13 1.62 -12.94 0.45
N PHE A 14 2.95 -13.08 0.57
CA PHE A 14 3.87 -11.95 0.59
C PHE A 14 3.88 -11.19 -0.74
N ALA A 15 3.83 -11.88 -1.87
CA ALA A 15 3.76 -11.25 -3.18
C ALA A 15 2.45 -10.47 -3.38
N ARG A 16 1.29 -11.06 -3.03
CA ARG A 16 0.00 -10.34 -3.05
C ARG A 16 0.03 -9.12 -2.14
N PHE A 17 0.63 -9.26 -0.96
CA PHE A 17 0.83 -8.17 -0.02
C PHE A 17 1.61 -7.00 -0.65
N GLY A 18 2.74 -7.29 -1.30
CA GLY A 18 3.49 -6.29 -2.06
C GLY A 18 2.70 -5.68 -3.22
N GLY A 19 1.94 -6.49 -3.96
CA GLY A 19 1.06 -6.04 -5.04
C GLY A 19 -0.03 -5.06 -4.58
N ILE A 20 -0.65 -5.32 -3.43
CA ILE A 20 -1.61 -4.42 -2.78
C ILE A 20 -0.95 -3.09 -2.40
N GLY A 21 0.35 -3.10 -2.06
CA GLY A 21 1.12 -1.90 -1.78
C GLY A 21 1.04 -0.86 -2.91
N PHE A 22 1.15 -1.30 -4.17
CA PHE A 22 1.03 -0.39 -5.33
C PHE A 22 -0.37 0.22 -5.47
N LEU A 23 -1.43 -0.59 -5.28
CA LEU A 23 -2.81 -0.09 -5.30
C LEU A 23 -3.04 0.92 -4.17
N ASN A 24 -2.58 0.63 -2.96
CA ASN A 24 -2.69 1.54 -1.82
C ASN A 24 -1.98 2.87 -2.07
N THR A 25 -0.76 2.84 -2.59
CA THR A 25 -0.03 4.08 -2.90
C THR A 25 -0.77 4.89 -3.95
N ALA A 26 -1.37 4.25 -4.95
CA ALA A 26 -2.19 4.95 -5.94
C ALA A 26 -3.43 5.59 -5.30
N VAL A 27 -4.18 4.85 -4.48
CA VAL A 27 -5.37 5.36 -3.77
C VAL A 27 -5.02 6.56 -2.89
N ASP A 28 -3.99 6.42 -2.05
CA ASP A 28 -3.52 7.49 -1.15
C ASP A 28 -3.12 8.73 -1.94
N PHE A 29 -2.30 8.56 -2.98
CA PHE A 29 -1.78 9.66 -3.77
C PHE A 29 -2.88 10.37 -4.57
N VAL A 30 -3.83 9.64 -5.16
CA VAL A 30 -4.97 10.23 -5.88
C VAL A 30 -5.85 11.03 -4.92
N ILE A 31 -6.17 10.49 -3.75
CA ILE A 31 -7.00 11.16 -2.74
C ILE A 31 -6.29 12.42 -2.21
N LEU A 32 -5.00 12.31 -1.88
CA LEU A 32 -4.24 13.46 -1.41
C LEU A 32 -4.25 14.60 -2.44
N ASN A 33 -3.99 14.30 -3.71
CA ASN A 33 -4.02 15.32 -4.76
C ASN A 33 -5.42 15.91 -4.99
N LEU A 34 -6.48 15.10 -4.87
CA LEU A 34 -7.86 15.60 -4.87
C LEU A 34 -8.09 16.62 -3.74
N LEU A 35 -7.68 16.28 -2.51
CA LEU A 35 -7.82 17.15 -1.34
C LEU A 35 -7.00 18.44 -1.49
N MET A 36 -5.76 18.35 -1.98
CA MET A 36 -4.92 19.52 -2.25
C MET A 36 -5.55 20.42 -3.31
N ALA A 37 -6.06 19.85 -4.41
CA ALA A 37 -6.72 20.61 -5.47
C ALA A 37 -8.00 21.31 -4.98
N GLN A 38 -8.73 20.71 -4.03
CA GLN A 38 -9.94 21.31 -3.47
C GLN A 38 -9.64 22.43 -2.46
N THR A 39 -8.57 22.29 -1.68
CA THR A 39 -8.30 23.18 -0.54
C THR A 39 -7.19 24.21 -0.81
N ASN A 40 -6.42 24.03 -1.88
CA ASN A 40 -5.19 24.78 -2.19
C ASN A 40 -4.10 24.65 -1.09
N ILE A 41 -4.17 23.63 -0.25
CA ILE A 41 -3.17 23.37 0.79
C ILE A 41 -2.11 22.44 0.23
N THR A 42 -0.88 22.95 0.05
CA THR A 42 0.23 22.20 -0.60
C THR A 42 1.48 22.08 0.25
N ALA A 43 1.49 22.63 1.47
CA ALA A 43 2.65 22.57 2.37
C ALA A 43 2.27 22.73 3.86
N GLY A 44 3.22 22.43 4.74
CA GLY A 44 3.13 22.65 6.19
C GLY A 44 2.20 21.68 6.94
N GLY A 45 1.90 21.99 8.20
CA GLY A 45 1.11 21.12 9.08
C GLY A 45 -0.31 20.83 8.57
N ARG A 46 -0.90 21.74 7.79
CA ARG A 46 -2.22 21.50 7.16
C ARG A 46 -2.15 20.43 6.07
N LEU A 47 -1.06 20.35 5.30
CA LEU A 47 -0.84 19.25 4.36
C LEU A 47 -0.70 17.92 5.10
N ALA A 48 -0.04 17.90 6.26
CA ALA A 48 0.07 16.69 7.08
C ALA A 48 -1.31 16.18 7.53
N ALA A 49 -2.26 17.08 7.83
CA ALA A 49 -3.64 16.69 8.11
C ALA A 49 -4.35 16.07 6.89
N LEU A 50 -4.17 16.64 5.69
CA LEU A 50 -4.72 16.06 4.46
C LEU A 50 -4.12 14.68 4.15
N ASN A 51 -2.80 14.55 4.31
CA ASN A 51 -2.09 13.28 4.15
C ASN A 51 -2.56 12.22 5.17
N THR A 52 -2.87 12.63 6.39
CA THR A 52 -3.42 11.72 7.41
C THR A 52 -4.81 11.22 7.00
N ALA A 53 -5.65 12.10 6.43
CA ALA A 53 -6.96 11.72 5.93
C ALA A 53 -6.87 10.77 4.72
N SER A 54 -6.02 11.06 3.74
CA SER A 54 -5.81 10.20 2.57
C SER A 54 -5.26 8.83 2.98
N PHE A 55 -4.25 8.81 3.86
CA PHE A 55 -3.68 7.58 4.39
C PHE A 55 -4.73 6.73 5.13
N SER A 56 -5.62 7.35 5.92
CA SER A 56 -6.68 6.63 6.64
C SER A 56 -7.66 5.94 5.69
N ILE A 57 -8.00 6.58 4.57
CA ILE A 57 -8.84 5.98 3.54
C ILE A 57 -8.10 4.84 2.83
N ALA A 58 -6.83 5.05 2.46
CA ALA A 58 -5.99 4.02 1.88
C ALA A 58 -5.78 2.83 2.83
N LEU A 59 -5.80 3.05 4.15
CA LEU A 59 -5.69 2.02 5.16
C LEU A 59 -6.93 1.12 5.22
N LEU A 60 -8.13 1.71 5.15
CA LEU A 60 -9.40 0.98 5.06
C LEU A 60 -9.45 0.14 3.78
N HIS A 61 -9.06 0.75 2.66
CA HIS A 61 -8.90 0.07 1.38
C HIS A 61 -7.93 -1.11 1.48
N SER A 62 -6.76 -0.88 2.09
CA SER A 62 -5.75 -1.91 2.29
C SER A 62 -6.24 -3.09 3.11
N TYR A 63 -7.00 -2.83 4.17
CA TYR A 63 -7.56 -3.87 5.02
C TYR A 63 -8.44 -4.84 4.22
N ALA A 64 -9.31 -4.32 3.35
CA ALA A 64 -10.18 -5.14 2.51
C ALA A 64 -9.36 -6.06 1.59
N TRP A 65 -8.43 -5.51 0.82
CA TRP A 65 -7.59 -6.32 -0.08
C TRP A 65 -6.72 -7.34 0.67
N ASN A 66 -6.19 -6.97 1.83
CA ASN A 66 -5.41 -7.91 2.63
C ASN A 66 -6.26 -9.08 3.13
N LYS A 67 -7.42 -8.76 3.70
CA LYS A 67 -8.34 -9.75 4.26
C LYS A 67 -8.81 -10.75 3.22
N TYR A 68 -9.27 -10.26 2.07
CA TYR A 68 -9.97 -11.09 1.08
C TYR A 68 -9.04 -11.64 -0.01
N TRP A 69 -7.95 -10.95 -0.36
CA TRP A 69 -7.01 -11.42 -1.38
C TRP A 69 -5.71 -11.95 -0.81
N ALA A 70 -4.89 -11.13 -0.14
CA ALA A 70 -3.55 -11.55 0.29
C ALA A 70 -3.58 -12.72 1.28
N PHE A 71 -4.43 -12.65 2.30
CA PHE A 71 -4.57 -13.70 3.31
C PHE A 71 -5.82 -14.57 3.07
N GLY A 72 -6.69 -14.17 2.14
CA GLY A 72 -7.93 -14.88 1.79
C GLY A 72 -7.74 -16.13 0.94
N GLU A 73 -7.05 -16.01 -0.20
CA GLU A 73 -6.96 -17.07 -1.21
C GLU A 73 -6.03 -18.22 -0.80
N LYS A 74 -6.46 -19.44 -1.13
CA LYS A 74 -5.74 -20.69 -0.88
C LYS A 74 -5.62 -21.48 -2.20
N ASN A 75 -4.52 -22.22 -2.36
CA ASN A 75 -4.34 -23.19 -3.45
C ASN A 75 -4.46 -22.63 -4.87
N GLU A 76 -4.02 -21.40 -5.10
CA GLU A 76 -4.01 -20.79 -6.43
C GLU A 76 -2.93 -21.39 -7.35
N LYS A 77 -3.27 -21.55 -8.64
CA LYS A 77 -2.32 -21.95 -9.69
C LYS A 77 -1.38 -20.78 -10.00
N PHE A 78 -0.11 -21.05 -10.27
CA PHE A 78 0.90 -20.01 -10.52
C PHE A 78 0.51 -19.00 -11.61
N GLY A 79 0.00 -19.47 -12.75
CA GLY A 79 -0.43 -18.57 -13.84
C GLY A 79 -1.54 -17.60 -13.43
N ALA A 80 -2.57 -18.09 -12.73
CA ALA A 80 -3.64 -17.23 -12.22
C ALA A 80 -3.10 -16.22 -11.19
N PHE A 81 -2.31 -16.69 -10.24
CA PHE A 81 -1.63 -15.86 -9.25
C PHE A 81 -0.83 -14.73 -9.90
N PHE A 82 -0.01 -15.06 -10.90
CA PHE A 82 0.85 -14.09 -11.59
C PHE A 82 0.04 -13.05 -12.37
N VAL A 83 -0.99 -13.47 -13.10
CA VAL A 83 -1.89 -12.55 -13.82
C VAL A 83 -2.58 -11.58 -12.85
N LYS A 84 -3.10 -12.08 -11.71
CA LYS A 84 -3.71 -11.22 -10.69
C LYS A 84 -2.72 -10.20 -10.13
N LEU A 85 -1.48 -10.63 -9.86
CA LEU A 85 -0.43 -9.76 -9.34
C LEU A 85 -0.07 -8.64 -10.32
N VAL A 86 0.15 -9.00 -11.60
CA VAL A 86 0.46 -8.03 -12.66
C VAL A 86 -0.69 -7.07 -12.89
N ALA A 87 -1.94 -7.56 -12.92
CA ALA A 87 -3.11 -6.71 -13.12
C ALA A 87 -3.27 -5.67 -12.00
N ALA A 88 -3.10 -6.08 -10.74
CA ALA A 88 -3.13 -5.17 -9.59
C ALA A 88 -1.99 -4.14 -9.64
N GLY A 89 -0.75 -4.59 -9.91
CA GLY A 89 0.40 -3.70 -10.02
C GLY A 89 0.26 -2.70 -11.17
N PHE A 90 -0.18 -3.15 -12.34
CA PHE A 90 -0.39 -2.31 -13.51
C PHE A 90 -1.45 -1.24 -13.27
N LEU A 91 -2.60 -1.61 -12.69
CA LEU A 91 -3.65 -0.65 -12.34
C LEU A 91 -3.12 0.42 -11.37
N GLY A 92 -2.40 0.00 -10.32
CA GLY A 92 -1.80 0.93 -9.35
C GLY A 92 -0.80 1.88 -9.99
N VAL A 93 0.12 1.37 -10.81
CA VAL A 93 1.14 2.19 -11.51
C VAL A 93 0.48 3.17 -12.49
N LEU A 94 -0.54 2.73 -13.24
CA LEU A 94 -1.27 3.62 -14.14
C LEU A 94 -1.97 4.76 -13.40
N ALA A 95 -2.69 4.45 -12.32
CA ALA A 95 -3.39 5.45 -11.52
C ALA A 95 -2.41 6.43 -10.83
N LEU A 96 -1.28 5.92 -10.33
CA LEU A 96 -0.22 6.75 -9.78
C LEU A 96 0.38 7.67 -10.85
N GLY A 97 0.66 7.14 -12.04
CA GLY A 97 1.15 7.92 -13.18
C GLY A 97 0.17 9.02 -13.61
N ALA A 98 -1.12 8.71 -13.68
CA ALA A 98 -2.17 9.69 -13.96
C ALA A 98 -2.22 10.78 -12.88
N ALA A 99 -2.16 10.41 -11.60
CA ALA A 99 -2.16 11.38 -10.52
C ALA A 99 -0.93 12.31 -10.54
N VAL A 100 0.27 11.76 -10.80
CA VAL A 100 1.50 12.55 -10.96
C VAL A 100 1.41 13.48 -12.17
N TRP A 101 0.88 12.99 -13.29
CA TRP A 101 0.66 13.78 -14.49
C TRP A 101 -0.33 14.93 -14.25
N GLY A 102 -1.42 14.67 -13.54
CA GLY A 102 -2.39 15.69 -13.14
C GLY A 102 -1.79 16.74 -12.23
N ALA A 103 -1.02 16.31 -11.22
CA ALA A 103 -0.36 17.19 -10.28
C ALA A 103 0.65 18.13 -10.96
N ARG A 104 1.44 17.60 -11.92
CA ARG A 104 2.41 18.39 -12.70
C ARG A 104 1.77 19.51 -13.53
N GLN A 105 0.53 19.32 -13.97
CA GLN A 105 -0.19 20.30 -14.78
C GLN A 105 -1.07 21.23 -13.94
N HIS A 106 -1.01 21.17 -12.62
CA HIS A 106 -1.94 21.89 -11.73
C HIS A 106 -3.41 21.65 -12.11
N SER A 107 -3.75 20.38 -12.37
CA SER A 107 -5.07 19.99 -12.87
C SER A 107 -6.20 20.28 -11.89
N SER A 108 -7.41 20.44 -12.43
CA SER A 108 -8.61 20.74 -11.64
C SER A 108 -9.05 19.59 -10.74
N VAL A 109 -9.88 19.89 -9.73
CA VAL A 109 -10.54 18.91 -8.86
C VAL A 109 -11.24 17.82 -9.68
N LEU A 110 -11.89 18.18 -10.79
CA LEU A 110 -12.61 17.24 -11.66
C LEU A 110 -11.67 16.17 -12.25
N TYR A 111 -10.43 16.54 -12.61
CA TYR A 111 -9.45 15.59 -13.11
C TYR A 111 -9.18 14.47 -12.10
N PHE A 112 -8.91 14.84 -10.84
CA PHE A 112 -8.62 13.86 -9.79
C PHE A 112 -9.84 13.03 -9.40
N ILE A 113 -11.06 13.59 -9.48
CA ILE A 113 -12.30 12.80 -9.34
C ILE A 113 -12.38 11.74 -10.44
N VAL A 114 -12.11 12.10 -11.70
CA VAL A 114 -12.14 11.15 -12.82
C VAL A 114 -11.09 10.04 -12.63
N VAL A 115 -9.87 10.39 -12.22
CA VAL A 115 -8.82 9.39 -11.92
C VAL A 115 -9.25 8.47 -10.77
N LEU A 116 -9.82 9.01 -9.69
CA LEU A 116 -10.30 8.23 -8.55
C LEU A 116 -11.43 7.26 -8.94
N VAL A 117 -12.39 7.74 -9.73
CA VAL A 117 -13.50 6.91 -10.23
C VAL A 117 -12.98 5.81 -11.16
N ALA A 118 -12.05 6.14 -12.06
CA ALA A 118 -11.43 5.15 -12.95
C ALA A 118 -10.67 4.07 -12.16
N LEU A 119 -9.91 4.47 -11.13
CA LEU A 119 -9.22 3.56 -10.22
C LEU A 119 -10.22 2.65 -9.49
N ALA A 120 -11.27 3.22 -8.90
CA ALA A 120 -12.31 2.46 -8.19
C ALA A 120 -13.03 1.46 -9.11
N ILE A 121 -13.35 1.85 -10.35
CA ILE A 121 -13.93 0.94 -11.34
C ILE A 121 -12.94 -0.20 -11.66
N GLY A 122 -11.67 0.13 -11.90
CA GLY A 122 -10.63 -0.86 -12.13
C GLY A 122 -10.51 -1.86 -10.98
N GLU A 123 -10.52 -1.38 -9.74
CA GLU A 123 -10.47 -2.21 -8.54
C GLU A 123 -11.71 -3.11 -8.42
N LEU A 124 -12.90 -2.61 -8.72
CA LEU A 124 -14.13 -3.41 -8.75
C LEU A 124 -14.09 -4.50 -9.84
N VAL A 125 -13.52 -4.20 -11.00
CA VAL A 125 -13.29 -5.18 -12.08
C VAL A 125 -12.31 -6.26 -11.61
N LEU A 126 -11.18 -5.87 -11.00
CA LEU A 126 -10.23 -6.81 -10.44
C LEU A 126 -10.87 -7.67 -9.36
N TRP A 127 -11.63 -7.09 -8.44
CA TRP A 127 -12.33 -7.79 -7.37
C TRP A 127 -13.24 -8.91 -7.91
N LYS A 128 -14.03 -8.58 -8.94
CA LYS A 128 -14.91 -9.54 -9.63
C LYS A 128 -14.12 -10.62 -10.39
N SER A 129 -13.11 -10.22 -11.16
CA SER A 129 -12.24 -11.13 -11.92
C SER A 129 -11.47 -12.09 -11.01
N PHE A 130 -11.11 -11.63 -9.81
CA PHE A 130 -10.41 -12.43 -8.82
C PHE A 130 -11.37 -13.36 -8.05
N LYS A 131 -12.68 -13.20 -8.25
CA LYS A 131 -13.75 -13.96 -7.59
C LYS A 131 -13.71 -13.80 -6.06
N LEU A 132 -13.31 -12.63 -5.59
CA LEU A 132 -13.25 -12.32 -4.16
C LEU A 132 -14.67 -12.19 -3.61
N LYS A 133 -14.96 -12.90 -2.52
CA LYS A 133 -16.28 -12.90 -1.87
C LYS A 133 -16.18 -12.22 -0.51
N LEU A 134 -17.04 -11.23 -0.30
CA LEU A 134 -17.29 -10.67 1.02
C LEU A 134 -17.95 -11.76 1.88
N GLN A 135 -17.22 -12.29 2.84
CA GLN A 135 -17.75 -13.22 3.83
C GLN A 135 -18.06 -12.47 5.12
N ALA A 136 -19.28 -12.67 5.64
CA ALA A 136 -19.64 -12.23 6.98
C ALA A 136 -18.72 -12.94 7.98
N THR A 137 -17.88 -12.17 8.67
CA THR A 137 -16.90 -12.67 9.62
C THR A 137 -17.16 -11.98 10.94
N SER A 138 -17.21 -12.72 12.05
CA SER A 138 -17.28 -12.11 13.36
C SER A 138 -15.99 -11.36 13.68
N GLY A 139 -16.08 -10.29 14.47
CA GLY A 139 -14.90 -9.55 14.93
C GLY A 139 -14.20 -8.69 13.87
N VAL A 140 -14.89 -8.25 12.80
CA VAL A 140 -14.31 -7.36 11.77
C VAL A 140 -13.68 -6.10 12.37
N ALA A 141 -14.35 -5.49 13.37
CA ALA A 141 -13.86 -4.31 14.05
C ALA A 141 -12.55 -4.58 14.80
N GLY A 142 -12.48 -5.67 15.59
CA GLY A 142 -11.25 -6.04 16.30
C GLY A 142 -10.09 -6.39 15.37
N GLN A 143 -10.38 -7.05 14.24
CA GLN A 143 -9.40 -7.29 13.18
C GLN A 143 -8.89 -5.97 12.58
N PHE A 144 -9.79 -5.03 12.29
CA PHE A 144 -9.41 -3.74 11.75
C PHE A 144 -8.56 -2.92 12.74
N VAL A 145 -8.93 -2.89 14.03
CA VAL A 145 -8.14 -2.20 15.06
C VAL A 145 -6.73 -2.81 15.15
N SER A 146 -6.62 -4.14 15.15
CA SER A 146 -5.33 -4.82 15.16
C SER A 146 -4.52 -4.54 13.88
N PHE A 147 -5.19 -4.50 12.73
CA PHE A 147 -4.58 -4.12 11.45
C PHE A 147 -4.04 -2.70 11.48
N ALA A 148 -4.85 -1.73 11.93
CA ALA A 148 -4.45 -0.34 12.06
C ALA A 148 -3.28 -0.18 13.04
N ALA A 149 -3.31 -0.85 14.19
CA ALA A 149 -2.22 -0.82 15.16
C ALA A 149 -0.90 -1.34 14.56
N VAL A 150 -0.92 -2.50 13.89
CA VAL A 150 0.27 -3.04 13.22
C VAL A 150 0.76 -2.08 12.13
N SER A 151 -0.14 -1.49 11.35
CA SER A 151 0.19 -0.54 10.28
C SER A 151 0.85 0.73 10.80
N ILE A 152 0.32 1.30 11.89
CA ILE A 152 0.85 2.50 12.53
C ILE A 152 2.24 2.21 13.12
N ILE A 153 2.40 1.06 13.80
CA ILE A 153 3.73 0.65 14.30
C ILE A 153 4.70 0.49 13.12
N GLY A 154 4.27 -0.11 12.00
CA GLY A 154 5.10 -0.23 10.80
C GLY A 154 5.51 1.12 10.21
N LEU A 155 4.61 2.10 10.21
CA LEU A 155 4.91 3.48 9.80
C LEU A 155 5.94 4.11 10.74
N LEU A 156 5.74 4.01 12.05
CA LEU A 156 6.68 4.54 13.06
C LEU A 156 8.06 3.87 12.95
N ILE A 157 8.12 2.57 12.70
CA ILE A 157 9.37 1.85 12.42
C ILE A 157 10.04 2.42 11.16
N ASN A 158 9.27 2.65 10.09
CA ASN A 158 9.79 3.22 8.85
C ASN A 158 10.43 4.60 9.10
N ASP A 159 9.68 5.50 9.73
CA ASP A 159 10.10 6.87 9.96
C ASP A 159 11.27 6.95 10.96
N ALA A 160 11.27 6.10 12.00
CA ALA A 160 12.38 6.01 12.94
C ALA A 160 13.68 5.53 12.26
N ILE A 161 13.61 4.55 11.37
CA ILE A 161 14.80 4.07 10.63
C ILE A 161 15.30 5.17 9.70
N VAL A 162 14.42 5.83 8.94
CA VAL A 162 14.82 6.92 8.03
C VAL A 162 15.45 8.06 8.81
N TYR A 163 14.78 8.56 9.84
CA TYR A 163 15.29 9.66 10.67
C TYR A 163 16.64 9.30 11.29
N SER A 164 16.77 8.11 11.87
CA SER A 164 18.02 7.71 12.51
C SER A 164 19.17 7.59 11.50
N ALA A 165 18.90 7.00 10.33
CA ALA A 165 19.89 6.81 9.29
C ALA A 165 20.33 8.13 8.64
N THR A 166 19.45 9.10 8.44
CA THR A 166 19.80 10.37 7.79
C THR A 166 20.29 11.43 8.77
N HIS A 167 19.92 11.36 10.05
CA HIS A 167 20.30 12.36 11.05
C HIS A 167 21.58 11.99 11.82
N PHE A 168 21.76 10.72 12.18
CA PHE A 168 22.89 10.29 13.02
C PHE A 168 24.03 9.62 12.24
N ILE A 169 23.80 9.22 10.98
CA ILE A 169 24.80 8.52 10.16
C ILE A 169 25.09 9.37 8.93
N SER A 170 26.34 9.83 8.81
CA SER A 170 26.79 10.53 7.60
C SER A 170 26.72 9.60 6.38
N PRO A 171 26.49 10.12 5.17
CA PRO A 171 26.45 9.31 3.94
C PRO A 171 27.66 8.38 3.82
N GLN A 172 27.39 7.10 3.58
CA GLN A 172 28.42 6.07 3.43
C GLN A 172 28.71 5.79 1.94
N PHE A 173 29.82 5.11 1.66
CA PHE A 173 30.17 4.65 0.30
C PHE A 173 30.33 5.77 -0.74
N GLY A 174 30.65 6.98 -0.31
CA GLY A 174 30.75 8.16 -1.19
C GLY A 174 29.41 8.61 -1.77
N PHE A 175 28.28 8.17 -1.19
CA PHE A 175 26.97 8.60 -1.63
C PHE A 175 26.71 10.06 -1.28
N SER A 176 25.97 10.75 -2.15
CA SER A 176 25.40 12.05 -1.83
C SER A 176 24.33 11.92 -0.75
N GLU A 177 24.00 13.02 -0.06
CA GLU A 177 22.93 13.05 0.95
C GLU A 177 21.59 12.55 0.38
N GLN A 178 21.26 12.94 -0.85
CA GLN A 178 20.04 12.49 -1.53
C GLN A 178 20.04 10.99 -1.78
N LEU A 179 21.15 10.44 -2.27
CA LEU A 179 21.26 9.00 -2.52
C LEU A 179 21.22 8.21 -1.21
N TRP A 180 21.88 8.71 -0.16
CA TRP A 180 21.83 8.14 1.17
C TRP A 180 20.41 8.09 1.74
N ALA A 181 19.66 9.19 1.63
CA ALA A 181 18.26 9.24 2.05
C ALA A 181 17.37 8.24 1.29
N ASN A 182 17.61 8.07 -0.01
CA ASN A 182 16.89 7.08 -0.83
C ASN A 182 17.19 5.64 -0.39
N VAL A 183 18.47 5.32 -0.10
CA VAL A 183 18.87 4.00 0.41
C VAL A 183 18.25 3.74 1.78
N ALA A 184 18.31 4.72 2.68
CA ALA A 184 17.67 4.64 3.99
C ALA A 184 16.15 4.40 3.87
N LYS A 185 15.47 5.15 2.99
CA LYS A 185 14.02 4.99 2.76
C LYS A 185 13.67 3.63 2.16
N ALA A 186 14.46 3.14 1.20
CA ALA A 186 14.25 1.81 0.61
C ALA A 186 14.40 0.70 1.66
N GLY A 187 15.46 0.75 2.47
CA GLY A 187 15.69 -0.20 3.57
C GLY A 187 14.60 -0.16 4.62
N ALA A 188 14.23 1.04 5.09
CA ALA A 188 13.15 1.24 6.05
C ALA A 188 11.81 0.71 5.53
N THR A 189 11.54 0.88 4.25
CA THR A 189 10.32 0.37 3.60
C THR A 189 10.31 -1.15 3.55
N ALA A 190 11.44 -1.78 3.22
CA ALA A 190 11.55 -3.23 3.26
C ALA A 190 11.32 -3.79 4.68
N VAL A 191 11.91 -3.18 5.71
CA VAL A 191 11.73 -3.58 7.11
C VAL A 191 10.27 -3.40 7.54
N ALA A 192 9.65 -2.25 7.25
CA ALA A 192 8.26 -1.99 7.59
C ALA A 192 7.29 -2.93 6.85
N LEU A 193 7.57 -3.29 5.60
CA LEU A 193 6.81 -4.28 4.85
C LEU A 193 6.87 -5.67 5.51
N ILE A 194 8.06 -6.09 5.96
CA ILE A 194 8.23 -7.36 6.67
C ILE A 194 7.45 -7.33 7.99
N TRP A 195 7.60 -6.26 8.78
CA TRP A 195 6.84 -6.07 10.02
C TRP A 195 5.33 -6.16 9.79
N ASN A 196 4.80 -5.38 8.83
CA ASN A 196 3.38 -5.37 8.52
C ASN A 196 2.89 -6.75 8.08
N PHE A 197 3.63 -7.41 7.18
CA PHE A 197 3.26 -8.75 6.71
C PHE A 197 3.22 -9.77 7.86
N VAL A 198 4.26 -9.82 8.69
CA VAL A 198 4.35 -10.73 9.83
C VAL A 198 3.25 -10.41 10.84
N GLY A 199 3.04 -9.14 11.17
CA GLY A 199 2.01 -8.72 12.12
C GLY A 199 0.59 -9.04 11.64
N TYR A 200 0.28 -8.79 10.36
CA TYR A 200 -1.01 -9.15 9.78
C TYR A 200 -1.23 -10.66 9.79
N LYS A 201 -0.20 -11.43 9.47
CA LYS A 201 -0.30 -12.89 9.46
C LYS A 201 -0.50 -13.49 10.86
N LEU A 202 0.26 -13.00 11.84
CA LEU A 202 0.29 -13.61 13.18
C LEU A 202 -0.79 -13.05 14.11
N PHE A 203 -1.14 -11.78 14.00
CA PHE A 203 -2.03 -11.11 14.94
C PHE A 203 -3.42 -10.81 14.37
N VAL A 204 -3.52 -10.49 13.08
CA VAL A 204 -4.76 -9.98 12.47
C VAL A 204 -5.57 -11.08 11.78
N PHE A 205 -4.98 -11.71 10.77
CA PHE A 205 -5.63 -12.70 9.91
C PHE A 205 -5.25 -14.12 10.33
N LYS A 206 -5.41 -14.40 11.64
CA LYS A 206 -5.19 -15.73 12.21
C LYS A 206 -6.11 -16.72 11.49
N LYS A 207 -5.51 -17.72 10.84
CA LYS A 207 -6.18 -18.85 10.20
C LYS A 207 -5.53 -20.13 10.64
#